data_AF-A0A1G1GX00-F1
#
_entry.id   AF-A0A1G1GX00-F1
#
_cell.length_a   1.000
_cell.length_b   1.000
_cell.length_c   1.000
_cell.angle_alpha   90.00
_cell.angle_beta   90.00
_cell.angle_gamma   90.00
#
_symmetry.space_group_name_H-M   'P 1'
#
loop_
_entity.id
_entity.type
_entity.pdbx_description
1 polymer ?
#
loop_
_entity_poly.entity_id
_entity_poly.type
_entity_poly.pdbx_seq_one_letter_code
_entity_poly.pdbx_strand_id
1 'polypeptide(L)'
;MATIERHTTKERGVHAVHAISFIILLLTGIGLYDKSFFGITKLFGGVDLSRFIHHWIGIVFIISLFMMYFQWKGEAAVFDKDDKEWLRVFGGYLGKGVKSPPQGKFNAGQKMFFKMIFWAGILFGITGIIMWIPQFFSLPKIIVQLTYILHDMILIGL
;
A
#
# COMPACT_ATOMS: atom_id res chain seq x y z
N MET A 1 -31.68 14.51 6.80
CA MET A 1 -31.22 13.23 6.20
C MET A 1 -30.57 12.42 7.30
N ALA A 2 -30.97 11.16 7.50
CA ALA A 2 -30.28 10.27 8.43
C ALA A 2 -28.98 9.78 7.78
N THR A 3 -27.86 9.82 8.51
CA THR A 3 -26.57 9.29 8.04
C THR A 3 -26.52 7.77 8.26
N ILE A 4 -26.02 7.04 7.27
CA ILE A 4 -25.74 5.61 7.39
C ILE A 4 -24.26 5.40 7.71
N GLU A 5 -23.94 4.52 8.66
CA GLU A 5 -22.55 4.18 8.95
C GLU A 5 -22.01 3.24 7.87
N ARG A 6 -21.29 3.82 6.90
CA ARG A 6 -20.62 3.04 5.84
C ARG A 6 -19.37 2.31 6.35
N HIS A 7 -18.64 2.95 7.25
CA HIS A 7 -17.41 2.43 7.84
C HIS A 7 -17.39 2.62 9.33
N THR A 8 -17.03 1.59 10.10
CA THR A 8 -16.98 1.66 11.57
C THR A 8 -15.82 2.53 12.07
N THR A 9 -15.90 3.00 13.32
CA THR A 9 -14.79 3.73 13.96
C THR A 9 -13.48 2.95 13.96
N LYS A 10 -13.54 1.62 14.20
CA LYS A 10 -12.38 0.74 14.10
C LYS A 10 -11.79 0.74 12.70
N GLU A 11 -12.66 0.65 11.68
CA GLU A 11 -12.21 0.61 10.29
C GLU A 11 -11.47 1.89 9.89
N ARG A 12 -12.01 3.04 10.30
CA ARG A 12 -11.39 4.35 10.08
C ARG A 12 -10.06 4.50 10.84
N GLY A 13 -10.00 3.98 12.07
CA GLY A 13 -8.78 4.01 12.89
C GLY A 13 -7.63 3.20 12.27
N VAL A 14 -7.88 1.95 11.86
CA VAL A 14 -6.88 1.11 11.19
C VAL A 14 -6.41 1.75 9.88
N HIS A 15 -7.36 2.29 9.10
CA HIS A 15 -7.02 3.00 7.86
C HIS A 15 -6.17 4.24 8.12
N ALA A 16 -6.49 5.04 9.15
CA ALA A 16 -5.70 6.22 9.50
C ALA A 16 -4.27 5.86 9.90
N VAL A 17 -4.07 4.81 10.71
CA VAL A 17 -2.73 4.30 11.07
C VAL A 17 -1.97 3.88 9.81
N HIS A 18 -2.61 3.11 8.93
CA HIS A 18 -2.00 2.66 7.68
C HIS A 18 -1.60 3.84 6.79
N ALA A 19 -2.50 4.80 6.58
CA ALA A 19 -2.26 5.98 5.75
C ALA A 19 -1.14 6.88 6.31
N ILE A 20 -1.11 7.12 7.63
CA ILE A 20 -0.05 7.90 8.27
C ILE A 20 1.29 7.17 8.14
N SER A 21 1.33 5.86 8.39
CA SER A 21 2.56 5.08 8.23
C SER A 21 3.09 5.12 6.80
N PHE A 22 2.19 5.01 5.80
CA PHE A 22 2.55 5.15 4.39
C PHE A 22 3.14 6.52 4.07
N ILE A 23 2.53 7.62 4.54
CA ILE A 23 3.04 8.97 4.28
C ILE A 23 4.44 9.16 4.87
N ILE A 24 4.67 8.68 6.09
CA ILE A 24 6.00 8.76 6.71
C ILE A 24 7.02 7.93 5.91
N LEU A 25 6.64 6.72 5.49
CA LEU A 25 7.50 5.85 4.68
C LEU A 25 7.80 6.43 3.31
N LEU A 26 6.80 7.02 2.64
CA LEU A 26 6.97 7.67 1.35
C LEU A 26 7.98 8.81 1.44
N LEU A 27 7.82 9.70 2.43
CA LEU A 27 8.71 10.85 2.59
C LEU A 27 10.13 10.44 2.99
N THR A 28 10.26 9.51 3.95
CA THR A 28 11.58 9.00 4.35
C THR A 28 12.23 8.19 3.22
N GLY A 29 11.47 7.38 2.49
CA GLY A 29 11.94 6.58 1.36
C GLY A 29 12.44 7.43 0.20
N ILE A 30 11.66 8.42 -0.26
CA ILE A 30 12.11 9.38 -1.30
C ILE A 30 13.35 10.13 -0.82
N GLY A 31 13.38 10.56 0.45
CA GLY A 31 14.54 11.23 1.03
C GLY A 31 15.81 10.37 1.09
N LEU A 32 15.69 9.04 1.08
CA LEU A 32 16.80 8.09 1.11
C LEU A 32 17.17 7.53 -0.28
N TYR A 33 16.28 7.69 -1.27
CA TYR A 33 16.43 7.14 -2.62
C TYR A 33 17.64 7.72 -3.38
N ASP A 34 17.77 9.05 -3.42
CA ASP A 34 18.90 9.72 -4.07
C ASP A 34 19.35 10.95 -3.26
N LYS A 35 20.64 11.29 -3.39
CA LYS A 35 21.25 12.45 -2.70
C LYS A 35 20.53 13.77 -3.02
N SER A 36 19.96 13.90 -4.21
CA SER A 36 19.19 15.07 -4.62
C SER A 36 17.96 15.31 -3.75
N PHE A 37 17.43 14.26 -3.10
CA PHE A 37 16.26 14.31 -2.23
C PHE A 37 16.58 14.38 -0.74
N PHE A 38 17.87 14.41 -0.34
CA PHE A 38 18.27 14.44 1.07
C PHE A 38 17.68 15.61 1.86
N GLY A 39 17.28 16.70 1.20
CA GLY A 39 16.56 17.80 1.83
C GLY A 39 15.30 17.37 2.58
N ILE A 40 14.58 16.34 2.10
CA ILE A 40 13.36 15.81 2.74
C ILE A 40 13.69 15.18 4.10
N THR A 41 14.85 14.54 4.23
CA THR A 41 15.28 13.88 5.49
C THR A 41 15.39 14.87 6.66
N LYS A 42 15.57 16.17 6.40
CA LYS A 42 15.62 17.21 7.42
C LYS A 42 14.30 17.35 8.20
N LEU A 43 13.16 16.99 7.60
CA LEU A 43 11.86 16.94 8.28
C LEU A 43 11.86 15.95 9.46
N PHE A 44 12.76 14.96 9.41
CA PHE A 44 12.88 13.89 10.38
C PHE A 44 14.21 13.94 11.13
N GLY A 45 14.95 15.06 11.09
CA GLY A 45 16.23 15.20 11.80
C GLY A 45 17.47 14.69 11.05
N GLY A 46 17.36 14.43 9.75
CA GLY A 46 18.47 14.07 8.87
C GLY A 46 18.43 12.61 8.41
N VAL A 47 19.45 12.22 7.63
CA VAL A 47 19.52 10.92 6.93
C VAL A 47 19.45 9.74 7.90
N ASP A 48 20.24 9.77 8.97
CA ASP A 48 20.32 8.62 9.89
C ASP A 48 19.04 8.41 10.69
N LEU A 49 18.42 9.50 11.17
CA LEU A 49 17.14 9.42 11.87
C LEU A 49 16.00 9.06 10.91
N SER A 50 16.02 9.56 9.67
CA SER A 50 15.08 9.16 8.61
C SER A 50 15.16 7.66 8.32
N ARG A 51 16.37 7.10 8.22
CA ARG A 51 16.58 5.65 8.03
C ARG A 51 16.03 4.85 9.20
N PHE A 52 16.33 5.28 10.43
CA PHE A 52 15.80 4.64 11.63
C PHE A 52 14.26 4.65 11.66
N ILE A 53 13.64 5.80 11.39
CA ILE A 53 12.18 5.94 11.33
C ILE A 53 11.60 5.05 10.23
N HIS A 54 12.21 5.03 9.05
CA HIS A 54 11.74 4.24 7.91
C HIS A 54 11.64 2.75 8.25
N HIS A 55 12.67 2.18 8.89
CA HIS A 55 12.66 0.77 9.27
C HIS A 55 11.52 0.43 10.25
N TRP A 56 11.35 1.23 11.31
CA TRP A 56 10.36 0.94 12.34
C TRP A 56 8.93 1.23 11.90
N ILE A 57 8.71 2.31 11.14
CA ILE A 57 7.40 2.60 10.56
C ILE A 57 7.04 1.56 9.48
N GLY A 58 8.04 0.95 8.83
CA GLY A 58 7.85 -0.19 7.93
C GLY A 58 7.13 -1.35 8.62
N ILE A 59 7.51 -1.66 9.87
CA ILE A 59 6.82 -2.68 10.67
C ILE A 59 5.37 -2.29 10.98
N VAL A 60 5.14 -1.03 11.36
CA VAL A 60 3.78 -0.51 11.62
C VAL A 60 2.92 -0.59 10.35
N PHE A 61 3.49 -0.26 9.19
CA PHE A 61 2.82 -0.33 7.91
C PHE A 61 2.42 -1.77 7.56
N ILE A 62 3.32 -2.74 7.72
CA ILE A 62 3.00 -4.16 7.44
C ILE A 62 1.94 -4.70 8.40
N ILE A 63 2.04 -4.42 9.70
CA ILE A 63 1.03 -4.85 10.67
C ILE A 63 -0.34 -4.25 10.32
N SER A 64 -0.40 -2.93 10.08
CA SER A 64 -1.65 -2.25 9.72
C SER A 64 -2.21 -2.71 8.37
N LEU A 65 -1.37 -3.08 7.40
CA LEU A 65 -1.76 -3.67 6.12
C LEU A 65 -2.54 -4.98 6.33
N PHE A 66 -2.02 -5.88 7.16
CA PHE A 66 -2.71 -7.13 7.48
C PHE A 66 -4.01 -6.89 8.25
N MET A 67 -4.02 -5.96 9.22
CA MET A 67 -5.25 -5.57 9.93
C MET A 67 -6.31 -5.06 8.96
N MET A 68 -5.92 -4.19 8.01
CA MET A 68 -6.80 -3.64 6.98
C MET A 68 -7.33 -4.75 6.05
N TYR A 69 -6.47 -5.69 5.65
CA TYR A 69 -6.87 -6.83 4.83
C TYR A 69 -7.93 -7.68 5.53
N PHE A 70 -7.68 -8.12 6.76
CA PHE A 70 -8.62 -8.99 7.48
C PHE A 70 -9.96 -8.30 7.78
N GLN A 71 -9.95 -6.98 7.89
CA GLN A 71 -11.14 -6.18 8.10
C GLN A 71 -12.06 -6.14 6.87
N TRP A 72 -11.50 -6.06 5.66
CA TRP A 72 -12.29 -5.91 4.43
C TRP A 72 -12.29 -7.14 3.51
N LYS A 73 -11.52 -8.19 3.80
CA LYS A 73 -11.39 -9.35 2.90
C LYS A 73 -12.74 -9.97 2.50
N GLY A 74 -13.72 -9.98 3.39
CA GLY A 74 -15.04 -10.57 3.12
C GLY A 74 -15.82 -9.84 2.02
N GLU A 75 -15.58 -8.54 1.85
CA GLU A 75 -16.29 -7.68 0.90
C GLU A 75 -15.40 -7.27 -0.29
N ALA A 76 -14.09 -7.11 -0.05
CA ALA A 76 -13.15 -6.53 -1.00
C ALA A 76 -12.24 -7.57 -1.71
N ALA A 77 -12.05 -8.76 -1.13
CA ALA A 77 -11.22 -9.80 -1.76
C ALA A 77 -12.01 -10.71 -2.71
N VAL A 78 -13.35 -10.71 -2.62
CA VAL A 78 -14.22 -11.62 -3.37
C VAL A 78 -14.82 -10.91 -4.59
N PHE A 79 -14.65 -11.54 -5.76
CA PHE A 79 -15.24 -11.09 -7.01
C PHE A 79 -16.52 -11.87 -7.30
N ASP A 80 -17.56 -11.16 -7.74
CA ASP A 80 -18.86 -11.71 -8.11
C ASP A 80 -19.20 -11.44 -9.59
N LYS A 81 -20.42 -11.79 -9.99
CA LYS A 81 -20.91 -11.62 -11.37
C LYS A 81 -21.02 -10.14 -11.74
N ASP A 82 -21.47 -9.31 -10.80
CA ASP A 82 -21.69 -7.88 -11.03
C ASP A 82 -20.35 -7.17 -11.24
N ASP A 83 -19.29 -7.59 -10.54
CA ASP A 83 -17.94 -7.08 -10.79
C ASP A 83 -17.48 -7.35 -12.23
N LYS A 84 -17.79 -8.52 -12.77
CA LYS A 84 -17.43 -8.87 -14.15
C LYS A 84 -18.17 -8.00 -15.16
N GLU A 85 -19.44 -7.71 -14.90
CA GLU A 85 -20.22 -6.77 -15.71
C GLU A 85 -19.67 -5.34 -15.58
N TRP A 86 -19.28 -4.93 -14.38
CA TRP A 86 -18.70 -3.62 -14.12
C TRP A 86 -17.40 -3.41 -14.91
N LEU A 87 -16.55 -4.43 -14.95
CA LEU A 87 -15.30 -4.40 -15.70
C LEU A 87 -15.52 -4.31 -17.22
N ARG A 88 -16.56 -4.98 -17.76
CA ARG A 88 -16.89 -4.90 -19.20
C ARG A 88 -17.21 -3.49 -19.66
N VAL A 89 -17.79 -2.68 -18.78
CA VAL A 89 -18.13 -1.28 -19.06
C VAL A 89 -17.15 -0.28 -18.46
N PHE A 90 -16.03 -0.74 -17.87
CA PHE A 90 -15.07 0.09 -17.15
C PHE A 90 -15.74 1.04 -16.14
N GLY A 91 -16.70 0.50 -15.38
CA GLY A 91 -17.52 1.26 -14.43
C GLY A 91 -18.49 2.26 -15.04
N GLY A 92 -18.65 2.26 -16.36
CA GLY A 92 -19.46 3.23 -17.09
C GLY A 92 -18.83 4.62 -17.17
N TYR A 93 -17.55 4.78 -16.79
CA TYR A 93 -16.90 6.09 -16.72
C TYR A 93 -16.57 6.69 -18.09
N LEU A 94 -16.34 5.85 -19.09
CA LEU A 94 -15.79 6.27 -20.39
C LEU A 94 -16.85 6.47 -21.48
N GLY A 95 -18.07 5.96 -21.29
CA GLY A 95 -19.13 5.97 -22.31
C GLY A 95 -20.32 6.85 -21.92
N LYS A 96 -20.69 7.81 -22.78
CA LYS A 96 -21.93 8.58 -22.60
C LYS A 96 -23.14 7.65 -22.65
N GLY A 97 -23.95 7.66 -21.59
CA GLY A 97 -25.17 6.85 -21.49
C GLY A 97 -24.97 5.41 -21.02
N VAL A 98 -23.74 4.99 -20.72
CA VAL A 98 -23.47 3.66 -20.18
C VAL A 98 -23.77 3.67 -18.68
N LYS A 99 -24.76 2.87 -18.25
CA LYS A 99 -25.08 2.72 -16.83
C LYS A 99 -24.11 1.74 -16.18
N SER A 100 -23.53 2.13 -15.04
CA SER A 100 -22.78 1.19 -14.20
C SER A 100 -23.74 0.10 -13.69
N PRO A 101 -23.35 -1.18 -13.74
CA PRO A 101 -24.12 -2.23 -13.10
C PRO A 101 -24.17 -2.03 -11.58
N PRO A 102 -25.10 -2.71 -10.89
CA PRO A 102 -25.18 -2.71 -9.42
C PRO A 102 -23.83 -3.09 -8.81
N GLN A 103 -23.47 -2.50 -7.68
CA GLN A 103 -22.25 -2.83 -6.95
C GLN A 103 -22.55 -2.84 -5.45
N GLY A 104 -21.85 -3.72 -4.73
CA GLY A 104 -21.93 -3.79 -3.26
C GLY A 104 -21.22 -2.61 -2.57
N LYS A 105 -20.76 -2.84 -1.33
CA LYS A 105 -20.04 -1.84 -0.54
C LYS A 105 -18.79 -1.31 -1.26
N PHE A 106 -18.10 -2.19 -1.99
CA PHE A 106 -16.95 -1.88 -2.84
C PHE A 106 -17.24 -2.27 -4.28
N ASN A 107 -16.91 -1.38 -5.23
CA ASN A 107 -16.99 -1.71 -6.65
C ASN A 107 -15.79 -2.53 -7.12
N ALA A 108 -15.88 -3.15 -8.29
CA ALA A 108 -14.82 -3.99 -8.86
C ALA A 108 -13.45 -3.28 -8.92
N GLY A 109 -13.41 -1.99 -9.27
CA GLY A 109 -12.18 -1.19 -9.27
C GLY A 109 -11.56 -1.07 -7.88
N GLN A 110 -12.37 -0.82 -6.85
CA GLN A 110 -11.93 -0.78 -5.45
C GLN A 110 -11.45 -2.16 -4.97
N LYS A 111 -12.12 -3.24 -5.37
CA LYS A 111 -11.70 -4.61 -5.08
C LYS A 111 -10.37 -4.97 -5.76
N MET A 112 -10.16 -4.52 -7.00
CA MET A 112 -8.88 -4.67 -7.71
C MET A 112 -7.77 -3.90 -6.98
N PHE A 113 -8.04 -2.64 -6.64
CA PHE A 113 -7.09 -1.78 -5.93
C PHE A 113 -6.72 -2.37 -4.55
N PHE A 114 -7.70 -2.87 -3.80
CA PHE A 114 -7.48 -3.54 -2.52
C PHE A 114 -6.49 -4.71 -2.64
N LYS A 115 -6.69 -5.59 -3.63
CA LYS A 115 -5.78 -6.72 -3.88
C LYS A 115 -4.39 -6.25 -4.33
N MET A 116 -4.33 -5.27 -5.23
CA MET A 116 -3.08 -4.72 -5.73
C MET A 116 -2.24 -4.14 -4.58
N ILE A 117 -2.82 -3.28 -3.75
CA ILE A 117 -2.14 -2.67 -2.61
C ILE A 117 -1.72 -3.72 -1.58
N PHE A 118 -2.55 -4.73 -1.32
CA PHE A 118 -2.19 -5.81 -0.40
C PHE A 118 -0.95 -6.57 -0.86
N TRP A 119 -0.91 -7.00 -2.13
CA TRP A 119 0.24 -7.74 -2.65
C TRP A 119 1.49 -6.87 -2.83
N ALA A 120 1.32 -5.63 -3.31
CA ALA A 120 2.42 -4.67 -3.37
C ALA A 120 3.00 -4.38 -1.98
N GLY A 121 2.15 -4.22 -0.96
CA GLY A 121 2.55 -4.02 0.42
C GLY A 121 3.30 -5.23 1.01
N ILE A 122 2.88 -6.46 0.69
CA ILE A 122 3.64 -7.67 1.05
C ILE A 122 5.04 -7.65 0.41
N LEU A 123 5.12 -7.32 -0.89
CA LEU A 123 6.39 -7.28 -1.61
C LEU A 123 7.33 -6.19 -1.05
N PHE A 124 6.78 -5.02 -0.70
CA PHE A 124 7.49 -3.97 0.05
C PHE A 124 8.04 -4.47 1.38
N GLY A 125 7.23 -5.21 2.15
CA GLY A 125 7.66 -5.78 3.42
C GLY A 125 8.80 -6.78 3.25
N ILE A 126 8.69 -7.69 2.29
CA ILE A 126 9.73 -8.70 2.02
C ILE A 126 11.04 -8.03 1.60
N THR A 127 10.99 -7.16 0.59
CA THR A 127 12.19 -6.46 0.10
C THR A 127 12.80 -5.56 1.18
N GLY A 128 11.99 -4.82 1.94
CA GLY A 128 12.45 -3.95 3.02
C GLY A 128 13.12 -4.70 4.16
N ILE A 129 12.59 -5.87 4.58
CA ILE A 129 13.21 -6.69 5.62
C ILE A 129 14.56 -7.25 5.14
N ILE A 130 14.64 -7.73 3.89
CA ILE A 130 15.91 -8.23 3.30
C ILE A 130 16.96 -7.12 3.29
N MET A 131 16.58 -5.89 2.91
CA MET A 131 17.47 -4.72 2.91
C MET A 131 17.89 -4.28 4.32
N TRP A 132 16.99 -4.38 5.30
CA TRP A 132 17.26 -3.94 6.67
C TRP A 132 18.24 -4.89 7.40
N ILE A 133 18.05 -6.20 7.25
CA ILE A 133 18.82 -7.22 7.97
C ILE A 133 19.39 -8.30 7.03
N PRO A 134 20.19 -7.93 6.02
CA PRO A 134 20.64 -8.86 4.97
C PRO A 134 21.47 -10.02 5.50
N GLN A 135 22.22 -9.80 6.59
CA GLN A 135 23.05 -10.82 7.24
C GLN A 135 22.26 -12.01 7.79
N PHE A 136 20.96 -11.85 8.07
CA PHE A 136 20.13 -12.93 8.60
C PHE A 136 19.68 -13.93 7.52
N PHE A 137 19.68 -13.53 6.25
CA PHE A 137 19.13 -14.36 5.18
C PHE A 137 20.16 -15.23 4.46
N SER A 138 21.47 -15.03 4.71
CA SER A 138 22.56 -15.74 4.03
C SER A 138 22.42 -15.76 2.49
N LEU A 139 21.89 -14.67 1.91
CA LEU A 139 21.63 -14.58 0.47
C LEU A 139 22.89 -14.15 -0.30
N PRO A 140 23.05 -14.59 -1.55
CA PRO A 140 24.03 -14.03 -2.46
C PRO A 140 23.88 -12.51 -2.58
N LYS A 141 25.00 -11.79 -2.65
CA LYS A 141 25.04 -10.32 -2.77
C LYS A 141 24.14 -9.79 -3.89
N ILE A 142 24.08 -10.49 -5.02
CA ILE A 142 23.24 -10.11 -6.15
C ILE A 142 21.75 -10.10 -5.80
N ILE A 143 21.28 -11.05 -4.99
CA ILE A 143 19.87 -11.11 -4.58
C ILE A 143 19.55 -9.93 -3.66
N VAL A 144 20.43 -9.62 -2.72
CA VAL A 144 20.29 -8.45 -1.84
C VAL A 144 20.27 -7.16 -2.66
N GLN A 145 21.14 -7.01 -3.67
CA GLN A 145 21.15 -5.85 -4.55
C GLN A 145 19.85 -5.71 -5.37
N LEU A 146 19.32 -6.83 -5.88
CA LEU A 146 18.03 -6.83 -6.58
C LEU A 146 16.89 -6.38 -5.67
N THR A 147 16.94 -6.64 -4.36
CA THR A 147 15.89 -6.13 -3.45
C THR A 147 15.86 -4.62 -3.33
N TYR A 148 17.00 -3.91 -3.42
CA TYR A 148 17.00 -2.44 -3.47
C TYR A 148 16.27 -1.94 -4.72
N ILE A 149 16.63 -2.48 -5.89
CA ILE A 149 16.01 -2.11 -7.17
C ILE A 149 14.50 -2.39 -7.13
N LEU A 150 14.11 -3.58 -6.67
CA LEU A 150 12.69 -3.95 -6.58
C LEU A 150 11.94 -3.05 -5.60
N HIS A 151 12.49 -2.76 -4.42
CA HIS A 151 11.85 -1.87 -3.44
C HIS A 151 11.58 -0.48 -4.01
N ASP A 152 12.55 0.07 -4.75
CA ASP A 152 12.44 1.37 -5.41
C ASP A 152 11.47 1.35 -6.59
N MET A 153 11.41 0.26 -7.37
CA MET A 153 10.45 0.11 -8.47
C MET A 153 9.00 0.09 -7.97
N ILE A 154 8.74 -0.63 -6.89
CA ILE A 154 7.39 -0.73 -6.32
C ILE A 154 6.92 0.65 -5.81
N LEU A 155 7.83 1.50 -5.33
CA LEU A 155 7.53 2.88 -4.92
C LEU A 155 6.95 3.72 -6.05
N ILE A 156 7.47 3.56 -7.26
CA ILE A 156 7.02 4.29 -8.45
C ILE A 156 5.91 3.56 -9.22
N GLY A 157 5.42 2.43 -8.71
CA GLY A 157 4.32 1.67 -9.29
C GLY A 157 4.71 0.76 -10.46
N LEU A 158 5.98 0.35 -10.53
CA LEU A 158 6.52 -0.63 -11.49
C LEU A 158 6.79 -1.97 -10.80
#